data_AF-A0A7W1C1V9-F1
#
_entry.id   AF-A0A7W1C1V9-F1
#
_cell.length_a   1.000
_cell.length_b   1.000
_cell.length_c   1.000
_cell.angle_alpha   90.00
_cell.angle_beta   90.00
_cell.angle_gamma   90.00
#
_symmetry.space_group_name_H-M   'P 1'
#
loop_
_entity.id
_entity.type
_entity.pdbx_description
1 polymer ?
#
loop_
_entity_poly.entity_id
_entity_poly.type
_entity_poly.pdbx_seq_one_letter_code
_entity_poly.pdbx_strand_id
1 'polypeptide(L)'
;MSEHDMTEKEIEAIRAAVAKLPVLEPSRDLWPGIEARLGSQVADINQHAQRRPRGIVVSTRLLASAAAILVMATAGTTYLVMRDASSNAGAIAAVQSGSLPGQSGLASPATFTVGDEFSAYTGEIDDLQGAIAERRSRLDPTTIAVLERNLRVIDAAIEESKRALASDPASRLLTGLLSAALANKVRLLRQAALLPPLA
;
A
#
# COMPACT_ATOMS: atom_id res chain seq x y z
N MET A 1 -40.12 -3.33 0.99
CA MET A 1 -39.51 -2.50 2.06
C MET A 1 -38.08 -2.27 1.61
N SER A 2 -37.85 -1.15 0.92
CA SER A 2 -36.66 -0.97 0.07
C SER A 2 -35.43 -0.63 0.90
N GLU A 3 -34.29 -1.22 0.55
CA GLU A 3 -32.98 -1.11 1.21
C GLU A 3 -32.53 0.33 1.53
N HIS A 4 -32.93 1.30 0.69
CA HIS A 4 -32.68 2.73 0.88
C HIS A 4 -33.33 3.35 2.13
N ASP A 5 -34.53 2.87 2.53
CA ASP A 5 -35.24 3.38 3.70
C ASP A 5 -34.57 2.93 5.02
N MET A 6 -33.78 1.85 4.96
CA MET A 6 -33.05 1.32 6.11
C MET A 6 -31.77 2.13 6.37
N THR A 7 -31.05 2.53 5.31
CA THR A 7 -29.82 3.33 5.44
C THR A 7 -30.10 4.74 5.97
N GLU A 8 -31.22 5.35 5.58
CA GLU A 8 -31.61 6.67 6.07
C GLU A 8 -31.96 6.64 7.56
N LYS A 9 -32.65 5.59 8.02
CA LYS A 9 -32.92 5.35 9.45
C LYS A 9 -31.65 5.07 10.25
N GLU A 10 -30.69 4.35 9.69
CA GLU A 10 -29.39 4.10 10.33
C GLU A 10 -28.58 5.39 10.49
N ILE A 11 -28.56 6.26 9.48
CA ILE A 11 -27.89 7.56 9.56
C ILE A 11 -28.56 8.43 10.64
N GLU A 12 -29.89 8.45 10.72
CA GLU A 12 -30.62 9.21 11.73
C GLU A 12 -30.37 8.66 13.15
N ALA A 13 -30.31 7.33 13.29
CA ALA A 13 -29.95 6.69 14.55
C ALA A 13 -28.52 7.05 14.99
N ILE A 14 -27.55 7.10 14.06
CA ILE A 14 -26.18 7.51 14.34
C ILE A 14 -26.13 9.00 14.74
N ARG A 15 -26.85 9.88 14.03
CA ARG A 15 -26.92 11.31 14.39
C ARG A 15 -27.48 11.50 15.80
N ALA A 16 -28.56 10.81 16.13
CA ALA A 16 -29.17 10.86 17.46
C ALA A 16 -28.24 10.29 18.55
N ALA A 17 -27.43 9.28 18.24
CA ALA A 17 -26.44 8.73 19.16
C ALA A 17 -25.24 9.68 19.36
N VAL A 18 -24.72 10.29 18.30
CA VAL A 18 -23.63 11.27 18.35
C VAL A 18 -24.02 12.52 19.12
N ALA A 19 -25.27 12.99 18.97
CA ALA A 19 -25.77 14.15 19.70
C ALA A 19 -25.80 13.97 21.24
N LYS A 20 -25.73 12.73 21.73
CA LYS A 20 -25.69 12.41 23.16
C LYS A 20 -24.27 12.30 23.71
N LEU A 21 -23.25 12.32 22.85
CA LEU A 21 -21.87 12.23 23.29
C LEU A 21 -21.42 13.57 23.88
N PRO A 22 -20.70 13.57 25.01
CA PRO A 22 -20.10 14.78 25.54
C PRO A 22 -19.04 15.29 24.56
N VAL A 23 -18.99 16.62 24.40
CA VAL A 23 -17.92 17.27 23.65
C VAL A 23 -16.60 17.02 24.39
N LEU A 24 -15.70 16.25 23.77
CA LEU A 24 -14.37 16.00 24.27
C LEU A 24 -13.47 17.16 23.82
N GLU A 25 -13.13 18.07 24.75
CA GLU A 25 -12.05 19.01 24.50
C GLU A 25 -10.70 18.29 24.65
N PRO A 26 -9.76 18.45 23.71
CA PRO A 26 -8.42 17.91 23.86
C PRO A 26 -7.76 18.53 25.08
N SER A 27 -7.02 17.72 25.85
CA SER A 27 -6.38 18.14 27.11
C SER A 27 -5.33 19.26 26.95
N ARG A 28 -4.90 19.53 25.72
CA ARG A 28 -3.98 20.61 25.35
C ARG A 28 -4.22 21.02 23.90
N ASP A 29 -3.93 22.28 23.61
CA ASP A 29 -3.92 22.78 22.25
C ASP A 29 -2.72 22.19 21.48
N LEU A 30 -3.00 21.33 20.52
CA LEU A 30 -2.00 20.70 19.65
C LEU A 30 -1.75 21.51 18.37
N TRP A 31 -2.58 22.52 18.11
CA TRP A 31 -2.54 23.29 16.87
C TRP A 31 -1.18 23.96 16.62
N PRO A 32 -0.53 24.60 17.61
CA PRO A 32 0.78 25.23 17.41
C PRO A 32 1.87 24.23 16.98
N GLY A 33 1.81 22.99 17.50
CA GLY A 33 2.77 21.94 17.14
C GLY A 33 2.52 21.36 15.75
N ILE A 34 1.25 21.22 15.37
CA ILE A 34 0.84 20.78 14.03
C ILE A 34 1.21 21.83 12.99
N GLU A 35 0.92 23.11 13.26
CA GLU A 35 1.22 24.23 12.38
C GLU A 35 2.73 24.39 12.14
N ALA A 36 3.54 24.27 13.19
CA ALA A 36 5.00 24.26 13.07
C ALA A 36 5.52 23.13 12.17
N ARG A 37 4.89 21.95 12.22
CA ARG A 37 5.27 20.80 11.39
C ARG A 37 4.82 20.99 9.94
N LEU A 38 3.56 21.38 9.70
CA LEU A 38 3.04 21.63 8.35
C LEU A 38 3.77 22.76 7.63
N GLY A 39 4.10 23.86 8.33
CA GLY A 39 4.87 24.96 7.75
C GLY A 39 6.28 24.56 7.30
N SER A 40 6.87 23.54 7.96
CA SER A 40 8.19 23.01 7.59
C SER A 40 8.15 21.93 6.49
N GLN A 41 6.99 21.32 6.24
CA GLN A 41 6.86 20.12 5.40
C GLN A 41 6.37 20.38 3.97
N VAL A 42 6.42 21.63 3.49
CA VAL A 42 6.33 21.91 2.04
C VAL A 42 7.70 21.61 1.43
N ALA A 43 8.08 20.33 1.42
CA ALA A 43 9.18 19.88 0.60
C ALA A 43 8.72 19.95 -0.85
N ASP A 44 9.24 20.92 -1.61
CA ASP A 44 9.06 20.98 -3.06
C ASP A 44 9.48 19.63 -3.66
N ILE A 45 8.49 18.86 -4.10
CA ILE A 45 8.67 17.60 -4.83
C ILE A 45 9.49 17.86 -6.11
N ASN A 46 9.47 19.09 -6.61
CA ASN A 46 10.23 19.57 -7.78
C ASN A 46 11.70 19.93 -7.48
N GLN A 47 12.11 20.16 -6.23
CA GLN A 47 13.51 20.52 -5.92
C GLN A 47 14.48 19.34 -6.08
N HIS A 48 13.98 18.10 -6.12
CA HIS A 48 14.79 16.92 -6.42
C HIS A 48 15.19 16.81 -7.91
N ALA A 49 14.50 17.53 -8.81
CA ALA A 49 14.76 17.45 -10.25
C ALA A 49 15.90 18.37 -10.74
N GLN A 50 16.42 19.28 -9.90
CA GLN A 50 17.33 20.35 -10.37
C GLN A 50 18.75 20.35 -9.79
N ARG A 51 19.16 19.34 -9.02
CA ARG A 51 20.59 19.14 -8.75
C ARG A 51 21.23 18.34 -9.88
N ARG A 52 21.55 19.01 -10.99
CA ARG A 52 22.53 18.48 -11.96
C ARG A 52 23.90 18.44 -11.26
N PRO A 53 24.52 17.28 -11.02
CA PRO A 53 25.88 17.26 -10.53
C PRO A 53 26.81 17.80 -11.62
N ARG A 54 27.58 18.85 -11.30
CA ARG A 54 28.73 19.28 -12.11
C ARG A 54 29.67 18.09 -12.27
N GLY A 55 30.03 17.80 -13.53
CA GLY A 55 30.67 16.57 -13.94
C GLY A 55 31.92 16.22 -13.15
N ILE A 56 31.88 15.08 -12.47
CA ILE A 56 33.06 14.40 -11.94
C ILE A 56 33.48 13.39 -13.00
N VAL A 57 34.61 13.66 -13.66
CA VAL A 57 35.29 12.70 -14.54
C VAL A 57 35.97 11.65 -13.67
N VAL A 58 35.34 10.47 -13.54
CA VAL A 58 35.87 9.35 -12.74
C VAL A 58 36.57 8.36 -13.67
N SER A 59 37.84 8.07 -13.39
CA SER A 59 38.62 7.09 -14.15
C SER A 59 38.14 5.66 -13.88
N THR A 60 38.13 4.84 -14.92
CA THR A 60 37.49 3.51 -14.98
C THR A 60 38.05 2.47 -14.00
N ARG A 61 39.15 2.76 -13.30
CA ARG A 61 39.77 1.84 -12.33
C ARG A 61 39.25 2.00 -10.89
N LEU A 62 38.42 3.01 -10.60
CA LEU A 62 37.93 3.28 -9.25
C LEU A 62 36.47 2.83 -8.97
N LEU A 63 35.78 2.23 -9.95
CA LEU A 63 34.36 1.83 -9.82
C LEU A 63 34.10 0.59 -8.94
N ALA A 64 35.13 -0.16 -8.54
CA ALA A 64 34.93 -1.44 -7.85
C ALA A 64 34.64 -1.32 -6.34
N SER A 65 35.03 -0.22 -5.68
CA SER A 65 34.87 -0.06 -4.22
C SER A 65 33.63 0.74 -3.79
N ALA A 66 33.02 1.53 -4.68
CA ALA A 66 31.88 2.38 -4.37
C ALA A 66 30.53 1.65 -4.28
N ALA A 67 30.40 0.48 -4.91
CA ALA A 67 29.15 -0.29 -4.93
C ALA A 67 28.75 -0.81 -3.53
N ALA A 68 29.71 -1.18 -2.69
CA ALA A 68 29.43 -1.72 -1.36
C ALA A 68 28.80 -0.67 -0.42
N ILE A 69 29.18 0.59 -0.54
CA ILE A 69 28.67 1.69 0.31
C ILE A 69 27.23 2.06 -0.09
N LEU A 70 26.91 1.97 -1.39
CA LEU A 70 25.60 2.31 -1.95
C LEU A 70 24.53 1.27 -1.55
N VAL A 71 24.90 -0.01 -1.46
CA VAL A 71 23.99 -1.08 -0.98
C VAL A 71 23.66 -0.92 0.50
N MET A 72 24.62 -0.46 1.32
CA MET A 72 24.43 -0.32 2.77
C MET A 72 23.52 0.86 3.13
N ALA A 73 23.58 1.97 2.38
CA ALA A 73 22.70 3.13 2.61
C ALA A 73 21.24 2.83 2.22
N THR A 74 21.01 2.03 1.17
CA THR A 74 19.66 1.66 0.71
C THR A 74 18.98 0.67 1.65
N ALA A 75 19.74 -0.22 2.28
CA ALA A 75 19.22 -1.19 3.26
C ALA A 75 18.83 -0.55 4.61
N GLY A 76 19.54 0.50 5.04
CA GLY A 76 19.30 1.15 6.33
C GLY A 76 17.96 1.87 6.43
N THR A 77 17.52 2.54 5.35
CA THR A 77 16.25 3.29 5.32
C THR A 77 15.02 2.36 5.36
N THR A 78 15.10 1.18 4.74
CA THR A 78 14.02 0.19 4.78
C THR A 78 13.85 -0.40 6.19
N TYR A 79 14.94 -0.58 6.93
CA TYR A 79 14.89 -1.17 8.26
C TYR A 79 14.21 -0.27 9.31
N LEU A 80 14.39 1.06 9.19
CA LEU A 80 13.77 2.01 10.13
C LEU A 80 12.26 2.13 9.91
N VAL A 81 11.79 2.09 8.66
CA VAL A 81 10.35 2.11 8.33
C VAL A 81 9.65 0.81 8.75
N MET A 82 10.34 -0.34 8.67
CA MET A 82 9.80 -1.63 9.11
C MET A 82 9.67 -1.75 10.64
N ARG A 83 10.54 -1.06 11.38
CA ARG A 83 10.54 -1.11 12.86
C ARG A 83 9.39 -0.31 13.48
N ASP A 84 8.99 0.81 12.87
CA ASP A 84 7.81 1.60 13.29
C ASP A 84 6.47 0.99 12.86
N ALA A 85 6.45 0.19 11.79
CA ALA A 85 5.26 -0.56 11.40
C ALA A 85 4.94 -1.69 12.41
N SER A 86 5.97 -2.27 13.03
CA SER A 86 5.82 -3.39 13.97
C SER A 86 5.32 -2.93 15.36
N SER A 87 5.64 -1.72 15.80
CA SER A 87 5.13 -1.13 17.04
C SER A 87 3.64 -0.76 16.93
N ASN A 88 3.21 -0.28 15.77
CA ASN A 88 1.80 0.02 15.49
C ASN A 88 0.96 -1.23 15.21
N ALA A 89 1.54 -2.26 14.58
CA ALA A 89 0.87 -3.55 14.37
C ALA A 89 0.56 -4.30 15.68
N GLY A 90 1.39 -4.12 16.72
CA GLY A 90 1.12 -4.67 18.06
C GLY A 90 -0.05 -4.00 18.79
N ALA A 91 -0.28 -2.70 18.56
CA ALA A 91 -1.36 -1.95 19.20
C ALA A 91 -2.75 -2.28 18.60
N ILE A 92 -2.82 -2.58 17.31
CA ILE A 92 -4.07 -3.01 16.65
C ILE A 92 -4.43 -4.48 16.93
N ALA A 93 -3.45 -5.33 17.26
CA ALA A 93 -3.70 -6.72 17.65
C ALA A 93 -4.26 -6.84 19.09
N ALA A 94 -3.94 -5.90 19.98
CA ALA A 94 -4.43 -5.92 21.37
C ALA A 94 -5.92 -5.55 21.50
N VAL A 95 -6.47 -4.76 20.58
CA VAL A 95 -7.90 -4.38 20.59
C VAL A 95 -8.80 -5.51 20.07
N GLN A 96 -8.25 -6.47 19.32
CA GLN A 96 -9.00 -7.58 18.71
C GLN A 96 -9.01 -8.87 19.56
N SER A 97 -8.38 -8.86 20.74
CA SER A 97 -8.44 -9.97 21.71
C SER A 97 -9.56 -9.75 22.74
N GLY A 98 -10.78 -9.50 22.27
CA GLY A 98 -12.01 -9.58 23.07
C GLY A 98 -12.62 -10.96 22.90
N SER A 99 -12.11 -11.95 23.64
CA SER A 99 -12.53 -13.35 23.56
C SER A 99 -13.99 -13.53 24.00
N LEU A 100 -14.88 -13.97 23.10
CA LEU A 100 -16.11 -14.65 23.48
C LEU A 100 -15.85 -16.17 23.61
N PRO A 101 -16.25 -16.83 24.71
CA PRO A 101 -16.00 -18.25 24.91
C PRO A 101 -17.07 -19.10 24.21
N GLY A 102 -16.62 -20.01 23.35
CA GLY A 102 -17.45 -21.11 22.83
C GLY A 102 -17.46 -21.18 21.32
N GLN A 103 -16.48 -21.90 20.76
CA GLN A 103 -16.62 -22.74 19.57
C GLN A 103 -15.28 -23.43 19.32
N SER A 104 -15.05 -24.53 20.04
CA SER A 104 -14.02 -25.51 19.69
C SER A 104 -14.58 -26.42 18.61
N GLY A 105 -14.54 -25.95 17.36
CA GLY A 105 -14.64 -26.79 16.17
C GLY A 105 -13.23 -27.07 15.67
N LEU A 106 -12.85 -28.34 15.60
CA LEU A 106 -11.54 -28.81 15.10
C LEU A 106 -11.41 -28.46 13.60
N ALA A 107 -10.98 -27.24 13.30
CA ALA A 107 -10.51 -26.88 11.97
C ALA A 107 -9.08 -27.42 11.84
N SER A 108 -8.95 -28.48 11.02
CA SER A 108 -7.65 -28.93 10.52
C SER A 108 -6.91 -27.73 9.94
N PRO A 109 -5.65 -27.45 10.33
CA PRO A 109 -4.91 -26.36 9.71
C PRO A 109 -4.70 -26.75 8.25
N ALA A 110 -5.48 -26.13 7.35
CA ALA A 110 -5.17 -26.14 5.94
C ALA A 110 -3.77 -25.52 5.83
N THR A 111 -2.77 -26.34 5.54
CA THR A 111 -1.47 -25.88 5.09
C THR A 111 -1.72 -25.04 3.86
N PHE A 112 -1.77 -23.73 4.06
CA PHE A 112 -1.90 -22.77 2.99
C PHE A 112 -0.58 -22.79 2.22
N THR A 113 -0.58 -23.55 1.14
CA THR A 113 0.54 -23.62 0.23
C THR A 113 0.73 -22.23 -0.35
N VAL A 114 1.92 -21.65 -0.16
CA VAL A 114 2.29 -20.31 -0.64
C VAL A 114 1.97 -20.12 -2.15
N GLY A 115 1.93 -21.21 -2.93
CA GLY A 115 1.51 -21.19 -4.34
C GLY A 115 0.02 -20.93 -4.60
N ASP A 116 -0.88 -21.31 -3.68
CA ASP A 116 -2.32 -21.08 -3.85
C ASP A 116 -2.67 -19.59 -3.67
N GLU A 117 -2.00 -18.89 -2.76
CA GLU A 117 -2.19 -17.45 -2.56
C GLU A 117 -1.91 -16.66 -3.84
N PHE A 118 -0.78 -16.96 -4.49
CA PHE A 118 -0.34 -16.24 -5.69
C PHE A 118 -1.18 -16.58 -6.92
N SER A 119 -1.72 -17.80 -6.99
CA SER A 119 -2.60 -18.21 -8.09
C SER A 119 -3.93 -17.45 -8.05
N ALA A 120 -4.49 -17.21 -6.86
CA ALA A 120 -5.70 -16.41 -6.69
C ALA A 120 -5.52 -14.96 -7.19
N TYR A 121 -4.40 -14.31 -6.87
CA TYR A 121 -4.10 -12.98 -7.39
C TYR A 121 -3.97 -12.95 -8.92
N THR A 122 -3.36 -13.98 -9.51
CA THR A 122 -3.10 -14.02 -10.96
C THR A 122 -4.39 -14.05 -11.76
N GLY A 123 -5.33 -14.93 -11.39
CA GLY A 123 -6.64 -15.00 -12.05
C GLY A 123 -7.42 -13.69 -11.93
N GLU A 124 -7.44 -13.09 -10.73
CA GLU A 124 -8.12 -11.82 -10.52
C GLU A 124 -7.49 -10.65 -11.32
N ILE A 125 -6.16 -10.62 -11.42
CA ILE A 125 -5.45 -9.61 -12.20
C ILE A 125 -5.85 -9.71 -13.68
N ASP A 126 -5.90 -10.90 -14.25
CA ASP A 126 -6.24 -11.12 -15.65
C ASP A 126 -7.68 -10.66 -15.95
N ASP A 127 -8.63 -11.01 -15.08
CA ASP A 127 -10.03 -10.59 -15.20
C ASP A 127 -10.17 -9.06 -15.17
N LEU A 128 -9.52 -8.41 -14.20
CA LEU A 128 -9.58 -6.96 -14.05
C LEU A 128 -8.88 -6.22 -15.20
N GLN A 129 -7.77 -6.76 -15.69
CA GLN A 129 -7.08 -6.21 -16.86
C GLN A 129 -7.94 -6.29 -18.12
N GLY A 130 -8.65 -7.41 -18.33
CA GLY A 130 -9.61 -7.56 -19.41
C GLY A 130 -10.73 -6.51 -19.34
N ALA A 131 -11.36 -6.35 -18.16
CA ALA A 131 -12.43 -5.38 -17.95
C ALA A 131 -11.99 -3.92 -18.20
N ILE A 132 -10.76 -3.56 -17.81
CA ILE A 132 -10.20 -2.23 -18.08
C ILE A 132 -9.88 -2.06 -19.57
N ALA A 133 -9.33 -3.08 -20.23
CA ALA A 133 -8.97 -3.02 -21.64
C ALA A 133 -10.19 -2.72 -22.53
N GLU A 134 -11.35 -3.32 -22.23
CA GLU A 134 -12.61 -3.05 -22.93
C GLU A 134 -13.08 -1.59 -22.76
N ARG A 135 -12.86 -1.00 -21.59
CA ARG A 135 -13.31 0.35 -21.24
C ARG A 135 -12.30 1.44 -21.54
N ARG A 136 -11.09 1.06 -21.92
CA ARG A 136 -9.96 1.96 -22.11
C ARG A 136 -10.22 3.08 -23.13
N SER A 137 -11.02 2.81 -24.16
CA SER A 137 -11.39 3.83 -25.16
C SER A 137 -12.33 4.92 -24.62
N ARG A 138 -12.92 4.73 -23.43
CA ARG A 138 -13.87 5.64 -22.78
C ARG A 138 -13.29 6.37 -21.57
N LEU A 139 -12.04 6.10 -21.21
CA LEU A 139 -11.32 6.71 -20.09
C LEU A 139 -10.48 7.91 -20.57
N ASP A 140 -10.25 8.87 -19.67
CA ASP A 140 -9.39 10.03 -19.94
C ASP A 140 -7.94 9.59 -20.28
N PRO A 141 -7.35 10.06 -21.39
CA PRO A 141 -6.00 9.66 -21.81
C PRO A 141 -4.91 9.99 -20.78
N THR A 142 -5.05 11.10 -20.06
CA THR A 142 -4.08 11.53 -19.05
C THR A 142 -4.11 10.58 -17.86
N THR A 143 -5.30 10.17 -17.44
CA THR A 143 -5.53 9.22 -16.35
C THR A 143 -5.00 7.83 -16.71
N ILE A 144 -5.23 7.37 -17.95
CA ILE A 144 -4.64 6.12 -18.45
C ILE A 144 -3.12 6.16 -18.38
N ALA A 145 -2.49 7.25 -18.83
CA ALA A 145 -1.03 7.36 -18.83
C ALA A 145 -0.44 7.24 -17.40
N VAL A 146 -1.11 7.82 -16.40
CA VAL A 146 -0.72 7.69 -14.99
C VAL A 146 -0.92 6.26 -14.49
N LEU A 147 -2.05 5.63 -14.79
CA LEU A 147 -2.33 4.25 -14.42
C LEU A 147 -1.28 3.30 -14.99
N GLU A 148 -0.93 3.44 -16.27
CA GLU A 148 0.10 2.62 -16.93
C GLU A 148 1.50 2.85 -16.38
N ARG A 149 1.82 4.10 -16.00
CA ARG A 149 3.08 4.40 -15.32
C ARG A 149 3.16 3.65 -13.99
N ASN A 150 2.10 3.70 -13.18
CA ASN A 150 2.05 3.05 -11.87
C ASN A 150 2.05 1.52 -11.99
N LEU A 151 1.28 0.97 -12.93
CA LEU A 151 1.26 -0.47 -13.19
C LEU A 151 2.64 -1.00 -13.59
N ARG A 152 3.37 -0.29 -14.46
CA ARG A 152 4.74 -0.68 -14.81
C ARG A 152 5.69 -0.75 -13.62
N VAL A 153 5.56 0.17 -12.66
CA VAL A 153 6.37 0.14 -11.44
C VAL A 153 6.03 -1.07 -10.57
N ILE A 154 4.74 -1.37 -10.42
CA ILE A 154 4.28 -2.53 -9.65
C ILE A 154 4.70 -3.84 -10.32
N ASP A 155 4.57 -3.94 -11.65
CA ASP A 155 4.98 -5.11 -12.42
C ASP A 155 6.49 -5.37 -12.30
N ALA A 156 7.31 -4.31 -12.37
CA ALA A 156 8.75 -4.43 -12.16
C ALA A 156 9.08 -4.95 -10.74
N ALA A 157 8.36 -4.47 -9.71
CA ALA A 157 8.55 -4.92 -8.33
C ALA A 157 8.14 -6.38 -8.12
N ILE A 158 7.08 -6.84 -8.80
CA ILE A 158 6.65 -8.25 -8.78
C ILE A 158 7.73 -9.13 -9.40
N GLU A 159 8.24 -8.77 -10.57
CA GLU A 159 9.27 -9.56 -11.26
C GLU A 159 10.61 -9.58 -10.50
N GLU A 160 11.00 -8.47 -9.88
CA GLU A 160 12.15 -8.44 -8.97
C GLU A 160 11.95 -9.36 -7.78
N SER A 161 10.78 -9.31 -7.14
CA SER A 161 10.45 -10.16 -5.99
C SER A 161 10.45 -11.64 -6.36
N LYS A 162 9.91 -12.00 -7.54
CA LYS A 162 9.96 -13.38 -8.05
C LYS A 162 11.38 -13.85 -8.32
N ARG A 163 12.24 -13.03 -8.95
CA ARG A 163 13.65 -13.36 -9.19
C ARG A 163 14.42 -13.54 -7.88
N ALA A 164 14.18 -12.68 -6.91
CA ALA A 164 14.78 -12.80 -5.58
C ALA A 164 14.30 -14.09 -4.88
N LEU A 165 13.00 -14.41 -4.95
CA LEU A 165 12.43 -15.63 -4.36
C LEU A 165 12.95 -16.90 -5.02
N ALA A 166 13.26 -16.86 -6.33
CA ALA A 166 13.91 -17.99 -7.01
C ALA A 166 15.32 -18.26 -6.47
N SER A 167 15.99 -17.24 -5.94
CA SER A 167 17.32 -17.35 -5.32
C SER A 167 17.24 -17.75 -3.84
N ASP A 168 16.20 -17.30 -3.13
CA ASP A 168 15.92 -17.67 -1.73
C ASP A 168 14.43 -17.99 -1.51
N PRO A 169 14.00 -19.25 -1.79
CA PRO A 169 12.59 -19.64 -1.70
C PRO A 169 12.03 -19.69 -0.27
N ALA A 170 12.90 -19.75 0.74
CA ALA A 170 12.50 -19.86 2.14
C ALA A 170 12.32 -18.48 2.82
N SER A 171 12.65 -17.39 2.13
CA SER A 171 12.58 -16.03 2.68
C SER A 171 11.14 -15.55 2.83
N ARG A 172 10.63 -15.58 4.06
CA ARG A 172 9.31 -15.03 4.41
C ARG A 172 9.16 -13.55 4.05
N LEU A 173 10.26 -12.78 4.10
CA LEU A 173 10.25 -11.37 3.73
C LEU A 173 9.97 -11.20 2.24
N LEU A 174 10.61 -11.99 1.37
CA LEU A 174 10.39 -11.91 -0.08
C LEU A 174 8.98 -12.38 -0.45
N THR A 175 8.45 -13.42 0.21
CA THR A 175 7.06 -13.84 0.09
C THR A 175 6.10 -12.69 0.44
N GLY A 176 6.34 -11.99 1.56
CA GLY A 176 5.53 -10.86 1.99
C GLY A 176 5.62 -9.64 1.08
N LEU A 177 6.81 -9.36 0.51
CA LEU A 177 6.96 -8.29 -0.49
C LEU A 177 6.20 -8.60 -1.77
N LEU A 178 6.25 -9.86 -2.24
CA LEU A 178 5.53 -10.29 -3.43
C LEU A 178 4.01 -10.20 -3.23
N SER A 179 3.48 -10.68 -2.09
CA SER A 179 2.05 -10.59 -1.80
C SER A 179 1.57 -9.14 -1.69
N ALA A 180 2.35 -8.26 -1.03
CA ALA A 180 2.05 -6.84 -0.96
C ALA A 180 2.04 -6.16 -2.34
N ALA A 181 2.96 -6.53 -3.24
CA ALA A 181 3.00 -6.00 -4.60
C ALA A 181 1.78 -6.46 -5.43
N LEU A 182 1.40 -7.73 -5.33
CA LEU A 182 0.22 -8.30 -5.99
C LEU A 182 -1.08 -7.67 -5.48
N ALA A 183 -1.24 -7.54 -4.17
CA ALA A 183 -2.39 -6.88 -3.57
C ALA A 183 -2.53 -5.42 -4.02
N ASN A 184 -1.42 -4.69 -4.13
CA ASN A 184 -1.42 -3.34 -4.67
C ASN A 184 -1.81 -3.30 -6.15
N LYS A 185 -1.35 -4.25 -6.96
CA LYS A 185 -1.76 -4.37 -8.38
C LYS A 185 -3.27 -4.56 -8.49
N VAL A 186 -3.84 -5.53 -7.77
CA VAL A 186 -5.28 -5.78 -7.75
C VAL A 186 -6.06 -4.55 -7.32
N ARG A 187 -5.66 -3.90 -6.22
CA ARG A 187 -6.33 -2.68 -5.74
C ARG A 187 -6.35 -1.57 -6.80
N LEU A 188 -5.22 -1.34 -7.47
CA LEU A 188 -5.11 -0.32 -8.51
C LEU A 188 -6.00 -0.67 -9.72
N LEU A 189 -6.06 -1.93 -10.12
CA LEU A 189 -6.92 -2.40 -11.20
C LEU A 189 -8.41 -2.28 -10.83
N ARG A 190 -8.81 -2.67 -9.61
CA ARG A 190 -10.19 -2.46 -9.13
C ARG A 190 -10.59 -0.99 -9.14
N GLN A 191 -9.70 -0.10 -8.68
CA GLN A 191 -9.93 1.34 -8.71
C GLN A 191 -10.08 1.86 -10.16
N ALA A 192 -9.23 1.40 -11.07
CA ALA A 192 -9.32 1.75 -12.48
C ALA A 192 -10.63 1.27 -13.12
N ALA A 193 -11.13 0.09 -12.74
CA ALA A 193 -12.40 -0.45 -13.24
C ALA A 193 -13.63 0.37 -12.78
N LEU A 194 -13.53 1.07 -11.65
CA LEU A 194 -14.57 1.93 -11.09
C LEU A 194 -14.55 3.36 -11.63
N LEU A 195 -13.55 3.74 -12.45
CA LEU A 195 -13.45 5.10 -12.97
C LEU A 195 -14.66 5.43 -13.88
N PRO A 196 -15.31 6.59 -13.67
CA PRO A 196 -16.45 6.99 -14.49
C PRO A 196 -16.00 7.28 -15.93
N PRO A 197 -16.80 6.87 -16.95
CA PRO A 197 -16.52 7.23 -18.33
C PRO A 197 -16.67 8.73 -18.54
N LEU A 198 -15.94 9.28 -19.52
CA LEU A 198 -16.16 10.65 -19.97
C LEU A 198 -17.61 10.81 -20.47
N ALA A 199 -18.31 11.82 -19.94
CA ALA A 199 -19.64 12.23 -20.39
C ALA A 199 -19.57 13.02 -21.71
#